data_AF-A0A6L6DYU9-F1
#
_entry.id   AF-A0A6L6DYU9-F1
#
_cell.length_a   1.000
_cell.length_b   1.000
_cell.length_c   1.000
_cell.angle_alpha   90.00
_cell.angle_beta   90.00
_cell.angle_gamma   90.00
#
_symmetry.space_group_name_H-M   'P 1'
#
loop_
_entity.id
_entity.type
_entity.pdbx_description
1 polymer ?
#
loop_
_entity_poly.entity_id
_entity_poly.type
_entity_poly.pdbx_seq_one_letter_code
_entity_poly.pdbx_strand_id
1 'polypeptide(L)'
;MFGRLVGRAYVWAYTKIQFWASISPENKWGKKFHHFGDRSLIMWKPTTIFNEQFISIGEDTLIGEGVSLSAGMVPGQQCLTNPVVTIGDRCLIGRGSGIVGHFSISIGNDVWTGHHVYITDQNHGYEDVTRPISQQTQPELPVVIGDGS
;
A
#
# COMPACT_ATOMS: atom_id res chain seq x y z
N MET A 1 24.41 16.15 -30.56
CA MET A 1 24.00 14.75 -30.81
C MET A 1 24.33 13.84 -29.63
N PHE A 2 25.56 13.90 -29.10
CA PHE A 2 26.04 13.10 -27.95
C PHE A 2 25.17 13.22 -26.67
N GLY A 3 24.82 14.44 -26.24
CA GLY A 3 24.00 14.62 -25.01
C GLY A 3 22.62 13.96 -25.06
N ARG A 4 21.98 13.89 -26.24
CA ARG A 4 20.70 13.18 -26.41
C ARG A 4 20.86 11.65 -26.27
N LEU A 5 22.00 11.11 -26.69
CA LEU A 5 22.31 9.69 -26.53
C LEU A 5 22.51 9.33 -25.05
N VAL A 6 23.30 10.13 -24.33
CA VAL A 6 23.52 9.97 -22.88
C VAL A 6 22.20 10.07 -22.12
N GLY A 7 21.37 11.07 -22.43
CA GLY A 7 20.05 11.23 -21.80
C GLY A 7 19.13 10.03 -22.01
N ARG A 8 19.10 9.46 -23.22
CA ARG A 8 18.30 8.24 -23.51
C ARG A 8 18.82 7.04 -22.74
N ALA A 9 20.14 6.85 -22.68
CA ALA A 9 20.75 5.76 -21.92
C ALA A 9 20.44 5.88 -20.42
N TYR A 10 20.51 7.09 -19.87
CA TYR A 10 20.15 7.36 -18.48
C TYR A 10 18.68 7.04 -18.19
N VAL A 11 17.74 7.57 -18.97
CA VAL A 11 16.31 7.31 -18.77
C VAL A 11 16.00 5.82 -18.89
N TRP A 12 16.57 5.13 -19.89
CA TRP A 12 16.40 3.69 -20.04
C TRP A 12 16.88 2.92 -18.82
N ALA A 13 18.10 3.22 -18.35
CA ALA A 13 18.68 2.56 -17.19
C ALA A 13 17.85 2.83 -15.93
N TYR A 14 17.45 4.09 -15.72
CA TYR A 14 16.61 4.50 -14.60
C TYR A 14 15.27 3.77 -14.59
N THR A 15 14.54 3.77 -15.70
CA THR A 15 13.24 3.07 -15.81
C THR A 15 13.37 1.57 -15.57
N LYS A 16 14.44 0.93 -16.07
CA LYS A 16 14.68 -0.50 -15.82
C LYS A 16 15.00 -0.80 -14.38
N ILE A 17 15.84 0.01 -13.74
CA ILE A 17 16.18 -0.13 -12.32
C ILE A 17 14.93 0.02 -11.44
N GLN A 18 14.09 1.02 -11.72
CA GLN A 18 12.83 1.23 -10.98
C GLN A 18 11.90 0.01 -11.11
N PHE A 19 11.73 -0.51 -12.33
CA PHE A 19 10.92 -1.70 -12.55
C PHE A 19 11.47 -2.93 -11.82
N TRP A 20 12.76 -3.21 -11.92
CA TRP A 20 13.38 -4.35 -11.23
C TRP A 20 13.42 -4.23 -9.70
N ALA A 21 13.41 -3.00 -9.17
CA ALA A 21 13.36 -2.74 -7.73
C ALA A 21 11.94 -2.82 -7.15
N SER A 22 10.92 -2.90 -8.01
CA SER A 22 9.51 -2.99 -7.59
C SER A 22 9.22 -4.35 -6.94
N ILE A 23 8.17 -4.41 -6.13
CA ILE A 23 7.77 -5.63 -5.42
C ILE A 23 6.71 -6.36 -6.24
N SER A 24 6.92 -7.65 -6.46
CA SER A 24 6.10 -8.52 -7.29
C SER A 24 6.07 -9.92 -6.64
N PRO A 25 5.11 -10.78 -7.00
CA PRO A 25 4.98 -12.11 -6.39
C PRO A 25 6.21 -13.00 -6.64
N GLU A 26 6.97 -12.76 -7.72
CA GLU A 26 8.13 -13.58 -8.04
C GLU A 26 9.35 -13.30 -7.14
N ASN A 27 9.41 -12.11 -6.51
CA ASN A 27 10.58 -11.70 -5.76
C ASN A 27 10.45 -11.90 -4.23
N LYS A 28 11.59 -11.88 -3.54
CA LYS A 28 11.66 -12.21 -2.10
C LYS A 28 10.81 -11.32 -1.20
N TRP A 29 10.47 -10.11 -1.65
CA TRP A 29 9.68 -9.16 -0.87
C TRP A 29 8.19 -9.44 -1.04
N GLY A 30 7.73 -9.76 -2.25
CA GLY A 30 6.33 -10.15 -2.50
C GLY A 30 5.95 -11.44 -1.78
N LYS A 31 6.89 -12.38 -1.65
CA LYS A 31 6.69 -13.64 -0.90
C LYS A 31 6.45 -13.49 0.60
N LYS A 32 6.63 -12.28 1.17
CA LYS A 32 6.32 -12.01 2.57
C LYS A 32 4.84 -11.69 2.81
N PHE A 33 4.13 -11.31 1.75
CA PHE A 33 2.73 -10.93 1.85
C PHE A 33 1.86 -12.13 2.23
N HIS A 34 0.72 -11.88 2.88
CA HIS A 34 -0.29 -12.91 3.12
C HIS A 34 -0.67 -13.60 1.81
N HIS A 35 -0.92 -12.78 0.80
CA HIS A 35 -1.13 -13.17 -0.58
C HIS A 35 -0.69 -12.03 -1.49
N PHE A 36 -0.09 -12.38 -2.62
CA PHE A 36 0.31 -11.44 -3.65
C PHE A 36 0.00 -12.09 -4.99
N GLY A 37 -1.04 -11.60 -5.66
CA GLY A 37 -1.54 -12.17 -6.90
C GLY A 37 -0.59 -11.96 -8.08
N ASP A 38 -0.72 -12.83 -9.09
CA ASP A 38 0.05 -12.76 -10.32
C ASP A 38 -0.18 -11.43 -11.04
N ARG A 39 0.85 -10.94 -11.74
CA ARG A 39 0.85 -9.69 -12.53
C ARG A 39 0.60 -8.42 -11.71
N SER A 40 0.52 -8.52 -10.39
CA SER A 40 0.47 -7.37 -9.50
C SER A 40 1.86 -6.81 -9.21
N LEU A 41 1.93 -5.52 -8.91
CA LEU A 41 3.19 -4.80 -8.69
C LEU A 41 3.01 -3.66 -7.69
N ILE A 42 3.91 -3.56 -6.71
CA ILE A 42 4.13 -2.32 -5.95
C ILE A 42 5.35 -1.63 -6.52
N MET A 43 5.14 -0.46 -7.11
CA MET A 43 6.20 0.30 -7.75
C MET A 43 7.24 0.78 -6.73
N TRP A 44 8.52 0.61 -7.07
CA TRP A 44 9.59 1.32 -6.37
C TRP A 44 9.39 2.83 -6.55
N LYS A 45 9.59 3.68 -5.53
CA LYS A 45 10.03 3.44 -4.15
C LYS A 45 8.85 3.60 -3.17
N PRO A 46 8.38 2.55 -2.48
CA PRO A 46 7.37 2.73 -1.42
C PRO A 46 7.94 3.57 -0.27
N THR A 47 7.08 4.32 0.40
CA THR A 47 7.42 5.10 1.60
C THR A 47 7.57 4.17 2.80
N THR A 48 6.63 3.26 3.00
CA THR A 48 6.64 2.30 4.11
C THR A 48 5.86 1.06 3.73
N ILE A 49 6.38 -0.11 4.12
CA ILE A 49 5.66 -1.39 4.07
C ILE A 49 5.90 -2.11 5.39
N PHE A 50 4.85 -2.43 6.14
CA PHE A 50 4.95 -3.17 7.41
C PHE A 50 3.98 -4.35 7.46
N ASN A 51 4.48 -5.44 8.04
CA ASN A 51 3.70 -6.62 8.41
C ASN A 51 2.95 -7.22 7.22
N GLU A 52 3.71 -7.43 6.14
CA GLU A 52 3.26 -7.98 4.86
C GLU A 52 2.41 -9.24 5.04
N GLN A 53 2.71 -10.08 6.05
CA GLN A 53 1.99 -11.32 6.34
C GLN A 53 0.49 -11.14 6.70
N PHE A 54 0.04 -9.91 6.92
CA PHE A 54 -1.37 -9.54 7.14
C PHE A 54 -1.95 -8.70 6.00
N ILE A 55 -1.26 -8.59 4.87
CA ILE A 55 -1.68 -7.82 3.70
C ILE A 55 -1.86 -8.76 2.52
N SER A 56 -3.05 -8.73 1.93
CA SER A 56 -3.42 -9.49 0.74
C SER A 56 -3.60 -8.54 -0.45
N ILE A 57 -2.97 -8.84 -1.57
CA ILE A 57 -3.10 -8.13 -2.85
C ILE A 57 -3.53 -9.14 -3.91
N GLY A 58 -4.62 -8.88 -4.61
CA GLY A 58 -5.15 -9.71 -5.70
C GLY A 58 -4.30 -9.68 -6.96
N GLU A 59 -4.85 -10.20 -8.06
CA GLU A 59 -4.20 -10.27 -9.37
C GLU A 59 -4.38 -8.99 -10.19
N ASP A 60 -3.45 -8.73 -11.12
CA ASP A 60 -3.53 -7.59 -12.05
C ASP A 60 -3.66 -6.21 -11.37
N THR A 61 -3.15 -6.08 -10.15
CA THR A 61 -3.25 -4.87 -9.31
C THR A 61 -1.94 -4.09 -9.30
N LEU A 62 -2.01 -2.80 -9.65
CA LEU A 62 -0.87 -1.89 -9.64
C LEU A 62 -0.96 -0.91 -8.47
N ILE A 63 0.06 -0.91 -7.63
CA ILE A 63 0.22 0.03 -6.52
C ILE A 63 1.35 1.00 -6.86
N GLY A 64 1.02 2.28 -6.94
CA GLY A 64 1.93 3.34 -7.39
C GLY A 64 3.11 3.60 -6.47
N GLU A 65 4.06 4.42 -6.96
CA GLU A 65 5.24 4.81 -6.19
C GLU A 65 4.87 5.58 -4.91
N GLY A 66 5.73 5.54 -3.89
CA GLY A 66 5.62 6.42 -2.71
C GLY A 66 4.47 6.06 -1.78
N VAL A 67 3.82 4.91 -1.99
CA VAL A 67 2.74 4.47 -1.11
C VAL A 67 3.25 4.09 0.28
N SER A 68 2.39 4.28 1.27
CA SER A 68 2.52 3.67 2.59
C SER A 68 1.49 2.56 2.70
N LEU A 69 1.92 1.33 2.94
CA LEU A 69 1.03 0.16 3.04
C LEU A 69 1.39 -0.64 4.29
N SER A 70 0.54 -0.57 5.32
CA SER A 70 0.83 -1.22 6.60
C SER A 70 -0.37 -1.91 7.21
N ALA A 71 -0.10 -3.07 7.79
CA ALA A 71 -0.97 -3.69 8.80
C ALA A 71 -0.34 -3.47 10.19
N GLY A 72 -1.07 -2.89 11.13
CA GLY A 72 -0.54 -2.51 12.45
C GLY A 72 0.33 -1.25 12.45
N MET A 73 0.78 -0.87 13.64
CA MET A 73 1.47 0.41 13.92
C MET A 73 2.99 0.35 13.79
N VAL A 74 3.57 -0.83 14.02
CA VAL A 74 5.03 -1.02 14.07
C VAL A 74 5.44 -2.31 13.37
N PRO A 75 6.68 -2.39 12.84
CA PRO A 75 7.22 -3.63 12.30
C PRO A 75 7.18 -4.77 13.33
N GLY A 76 6.72 -5.95 12.92
CA GLY A 76 6.65 -7.15 13.75
C GLY A 76 5.43 -7.22 14.68
N GLN A 77 4.51 -6.26 14.61
CA GLN A 77 3.29 -6.30 15.42
C GLN A 77 2.40 -7.49 15.01
N GLN A 78 1.94 -8.25 15.99
CA GLN A 78 0.89 -9.23 15.81
C GLN A 78 -0.46 -8.50 15.68
N CYS A 79 -1.10 -8.64 14.52
CA CYS A 79 -2.39 -8.01 14.27
C CYS A 79 -3.55 -8.86 14.81
N LEU A 80 -4.70 -8.20 15.04
CA LEU A 80 -5.91 -8.84 15.57
C LEU A 80 -6.62 -9.72 14.53
N THR A 81 -6.45 -9.40 13.24
CA THR A 81 -7.06 -10.09 12.11
C THR A 81 -6.00 -10.53 11.12
N ASN A 82 -6.36 -11.48 10.25
CA ASN A 82 -5.48 -11.95 9.19
C ASN A 82 -6.33 -12.38 7.97
N PRO A 83 -6.31 -11.63 6.86
CA PRO A 83 -5.57 -10.38 6.64
C PRO A 83 -6.22 -9.16 7.34
N VAL A 84 -5.41 -8.14 7.60
CA VAL A 84 -5.85 -6.79 8.04
C VAL A 84 -6.21 -5.92 6.85
N VAL A 85 -5.37 -5.93 5.81
CA VAL A 85 -5.59 -5.18 4.57
C VAL A 85 -5.78 -6.16 3.43
N THR A 86 -6.88 -6.04 2.71
CA THR A 86 -7.13 -6.78 1.46
C THR A 86 -7.37 -5.78 0.34
N ILE A 87 -6.65 -5.95 -0.77
CA ILE A 87 -6.84 -5.24 -2.02
C ILE A 87 -7.18 -6.29 -3.07
N GLY A 88 -8.33 -6.15 -3.73
CA GLY A 88 -8.81 -7.09 -4.74
C GLY A 88 -8.02 -7.04 -6.05
N ASP A 89 -8.62 -7.63 -7.07
CA ASP A 89 -8.05 -7.76 -8.40
C ASP A 89 -8.26 -6.49 -9.24
N ARG A 90 -7.39 -6.27 -10.23
CA ARG A 90 -7.52 -5.21 -11.25
C ARG A 90 -7.61 -3.79 -10.67
N CYS A 91 -7.02 -3.59 -9.50
CA CYS A 91 -7.01 -2.31 -8.81
C CYS A 91 -5.85 -1.42 -9.27
N LEU A 92 -6.07 -0.12 -9.20
CA LEU A 92 -5.03 0.89 -9.36
C LEU A 92 -4.98 1.76 -8.11
N ILE A 93 -3.91 1.64 -7.32
CA ILE A 93 -3.68 2.51 -6.16
C ILE A 93 -2.74 3.63 -6.57
N GLY A 94 -3.25 4.86 -6.61
CA GLY A 94 -2.50 6.03 -7.07
C GLY A 94 -1.26 6.35 -6.22
N ARG A 95 -0.27 6.97 -6.86
CA ARG A 95 1.01 7.38 -6.25
C ARG A 95 0.82 8.12 -4.93
N GLY A 96 1.66 7.80 -3.94
CA GLY A 96 1.72 8.51 -2.67
C GLY A 96 0.49 8.33 -1.79
N SER A 97 -0.36 7.34 -2.08
CA SER A 97 -1.50 6.97 -1.25
C SER A 97 -1.04 6.22 0.01
N GLY A 98 -1.78 6.34 1.10
CA GLY A 98 -1.54 5.60 2.34
C GLY A 98 -2.71 4.67 2.64
N ILE A 99 -2.43 3.38 2.84
CA ILE A 99 -3.39 2.38 3.30
C ILE A 99 -2.82 1.82 4.60
N VAL A 100 -3.40 2.22 5.73
CA VAL A 100 -2.89 1.95 7.07
C VAL A 100 -4.01 1.29 7.88
N GLY A 101 -3.99 -0.04 7.94
CA GLY A 101 -5.00 -0.85 8.62
C GLY A 101 -4.51 -1.38 9.95
N HIS A 102 -5.35 -1.35 10.98
CA HIS A 102 -5.10 -1.90 12.31
C HIS A 102 -6.04 -3.06 12.65
N PHE A 103 -7.24 -3.04 12.06
CA PHE A 103 -8.31 -3.98 12.29
C PHE A 103 -8.84 -4.63 11.00
N SER A 104 -9.38 -3.87 10.06
CA SER A 104 -9.86 -4.40 8.78
C SER A 104 -10.07 -3.30 7.74
N ILE A 105 -9.35 -3.40 6.63
CA ILE A 105 -9.57 -2.63 5.41
C ILE A 105 -9.77 -3.62 4.26
N SER A 106 -10.92 -3.53 3.60
CA SER A 106 -11.26 -4.32 2.42
C SER A 106 -11.50 -3.41 1.22
N ILE A 107 -10.61 -3.47 0.25
CA ILE A 107 -10.76 -2.82 -1.06
C ILE A 107 -11.13 -3.93 -2.05
N GLY A 108 -12.30 -3.80 -2.66
CA GLY A 108 -12.84 -4.75 -3.63
C GLY A 108 -12.04 -4.82 -4.94
N ASN A 109 -12.66 -5.41 -5.95
CA ASN A 109 -12.08 -5.51 -7.29
C ASN A 109 -12.34 -4.25 -8.12
N ASP A 110 -11.50 -4.01 -9.12
CA ASP A 110 -11.69 -2.94 -10.10
C ASP A 110 -11.75 -1.53 -9.45
N VAL A 111 -11.10 -1.34 -8.30
CA VAL A 111 -11.06 -0.06 -7.57
C VAL A 111 -9.87 0.79 -7.99
N TRP A 112 -10.12 2.04 -8.37
CA TRP A 112 -9.09 2.93 -8.89
C TRP A 112 -9.03 4.22 -8.07
N THR A 113 -7.94 4.40 -7.33
CA THR A 113 -7.72 5.62 -6.56
C THR A 113 -6.91 6.65 -7.33
N GLY A 114 -7.23 7.93 -7.12
CA GLY A 114 -6.33 9.03 -7.49
C GLY A 114 -5.03 9.01 -6.67
N HIS A 115 -4.16 9.98 -6.92
CA HIS A 115 -2.94 10.13 -6.12
C HIS A 115 -3.27 10.65 -4.72
N HIS A 116 -2.43 10.30 -3.73
CA HIS A 116 -2.47 10.85 -2.38
C HIS A 116 -3.80 10.61 -1.62
N VAL A 117 -4.43 9.45 -1.85
CA VAL A 117 -5.60 9.02 -1.06
C VAL A 117 -5.11 8.37 0.24
N TYR A 118 -5.75 8.69 1.36
CA TYR A 118 -5.46 8.08 2.66
C TYR A 118 -6.65 7.25 3.16
N ILE A 119 -6.43 5.97 3.44
CA ILE A 119 -7.43 5.00 3.89
C ILE A 119 -6.92 4.38 5.19
N THR A 120 -7.70 4.53 6.26
CA THR A 120 -7.38 3.94 7.56
C THR A 120 -8.66 3.58 8.32
N ASP A 121 -8.61 2.51 9.10
CA ASP A 121 -9.65 2.04 10.02
C ASP A 121 -9.43 2.53 11.46
N GLN A 122 -8.38 3.32 11.70
CA GLN A 122 -8.06 3.92 12.99
C GLN A 122 -8.34 5.42 12.97
N ASN A 123 -8.89 5.92 14.06
CA ASN A 123 -9.13 7.35 14.24
C ASN A 123 -8.78 7.82 15.65
N HIS A 124 -8.68 9.14 15.79
CA HIS A 124 -8.50 9.80 17.08
C HIS A 124 -9.79 10.50 17.51
N GLY A 125 -10.03 10.46 18.82
CA GLY A 125 -11.02 11.30 19.47
C GLY A 125 -10.56 12.75 19.48
N TYR A 126 -11.52 13.66 19.53
CA TYR A 126 -11.29 15.11 19.56
C TYR A 126 -12.13 15.80 20.65
N GLU A 127 -12.68 15.02 21.57
CA GLU A 127 -13.61 15.48 22.60
C GLU A 127 -12.90 16.21 23.74
N ASP A 128 -11.66 15.82 24.07
CA ASP A 128 -10.87 16.46 25.14
C ASP A 128 -9.77 17.35 24.57
N VAL A 129 -10.08 18.64 24.41
CA VAL A 129 -9.15 19.65 23.90
C VAL A 129 -7.99 19.97 24.87
N THR A 130 -7.99 19.43 26.09
CA THR A 130 -6.91 19.61 27.07
C THR A 130 -5.83 18.52 26.96
N ARG A 131 -6.13 17.42 26.25
CA ARG A 131 -5.21 16.29 26.06
C ARG A 131 -4.64 16.31 24.64
N PRO A 132 -3.37 15.90 24.45
CA PRO A 132 -2.82 15.76 23.12
C PRO A 132 -3.54 14.65 22.34
N ILE A 133 -3.67 14.84 21.02
CA ILE A 133 -4.39 13.92 20.12
C ILE A 133 -3.87 12.46 20.20
N SER A 134 -2.57 12.31 20.44
CA SER A 134 -1.91 10.99 20.57
C SER A 134 -2.40 10.16 21.75
N GLN A 135 -3.08 10.76 22.73
CA GLN A 135 -3.65 10.08 23.89
C GLN A 135 -5.18 9.88 23.78
N GLN A 136 -5.77 10.31 22.67
CA GLN A 136 -7.20 10.25 22.40
C GLN A 136 -7.45 9.24 21.29
N THR A 137 -7.27 7.95 21.57
CA THR A 137 -7.53 6.87 20.61
C THR A 137 -9.01 6.49 20.61
N GLN A 138 -9.61 6.28 19.44
CA GLN A 138 -10.92 5.65 19.30
C GLN A 138 -10.77 4.16 18.92
N PRO A 139 -11.78 3.33 19.22
CA PRO A 139 -11.82 1.95 18.71
C PRO A 139 -11.76 1.94 17.18
N GLU A 140 -11.06 0.96 16.62
CA GLU A 140 -11.02 0.75 15.18
C GLU A 140 -12.39 0.36 14.62
N LEU A 141 -12.69 0.80 13.40
CA LEU A 141 -13.89 0.44 12.66
C LEU A 141 -13.55 -0.01 11.24
N PRO A 142 -14.15 -1.10 10.75
CA PRO A 142 -13.79 -1.66 9.46
C PRO A 142 -14.08 -0.69 8.31
N VAL A 143 -13.18 -0.64 7.33
CA VAL A 143 -13.36 0.13 6.10
C VAL A 143 -13.60 -0.82 4.93
N VAL A 144 -14.63 -0.53 4.13
CA VAL A 144 -14.95 -1.30 2.91
C VAL A 144 -15.10 -0.33 1.74
N ILE A 145 -14.33 -0.56 0.67
CA ILE A 145 -14.53 0.06 -0.64
C ILE A 145 -15.03 -1.03 -1.58
N GLY A 146 -16.25 -0.86 -2.08
CA GLY A 146 -16.91 -1.84 -2.94
C GLY A 146 -16.31 -1.91 -4.34
N ASP A 147 -16.60 -3.01 -5.03
CA ASP A 147 -16.12 -3.25 -6.39
C ASP A 147 -16.48 -2.11 -7.36
N GLY A 148 -15.54 -1.75 -8.23
CA GLY A 148 -15.73 -0.76 -9.30
C GLY A 148 -15.83 0.71 -8.85
N SER A 149 -15.39 1.02 -7.62
CA SER A 149 -15.38 2.39 -7.06
C SER A 149 -14.26 3.28 -7.60
#